data_AF-A0AAN6INT4-F1
#
_entry.id   AF-A0AAN6INT4-F1
#
_cell.length_a   1.000
_cell.length_b   1.000
_cell.length_c   1.000
_cell.angle_alpha   90.00
_cell.angle_beta   90.00
_cell.angle_gamma   90.00
#
_symmetry.space_group_name_H-M   'P 1'
#
loop_
_entity.id
_entity.type
_entity.pdbx_description
1 polymer ?
#
loop_
_entity_poly.entity_id
_entity_poly.type
_entity_poly.pdbx_seq_one_letter_code
_entity_poly.pdbx_strand_id
1 'polypeptide(L)'
;ESGAEAKWRIVGDCALRSWNFALAERCMTKARDLSGLLLLYSASGNATGMATLAQMAEDASANNIAFTCYQSLQQNDKCLDLLLRIGRVPEAALFARSHVPARADEVAAKWKSQLIELGKNKAAEAIASPTDYANLFPDFERALTEASSRSGLLAASAYLQFKSGEVDMAVDVAVVPDGDFSTDAAVEEDTAIEIDTDAEPVLAEDANDNVDEGDEFHEAE
;
A
#
# COMPACT_ATOMS: atom_id res chain seq x y z
N GLU A 1 -18.65 -20.07 -11.17
CA GLU A 1 -18.28 -19.41 -9.90
C GLU A 1 -17.99 -17.91 -10.02
N SER A 2 -17.49 -17.40 -11.16
CA SER A 2 -17.15 -15.97 -11.32
C SER A 2 -18.32 -14.97 -11.13
N GLY A 3 -19.58 -15.39 -11.28
CA GLY A 3 -20.74 -14.52 -11.07
C GLY A 3 -21.02 -14.18 -9.60
N ALA A 4 -20.49 -14.93 -8.63
CA ALA A 4 -20.71 -14.65 -7.22
C ALA A 4 -19.86 -13.47 -6.72
N GLU A 5 -18.60 -13.37 -7.15
CA GLU A 5 -17.68 -12.28 -6.79
C GLU A 5 -18.18 -10.92 -7.30
N ALA A 6 -18.67 -10.87 -8.54
CA ALA A 6 -19.26 -9.66 -9.11
C ALA A 6 -20.49 -9.19 -8.32
N LYS A 7 -21.33 -10.12 -7.86
CA LYS A 7 -22.49 -9.78 -7.00
C LYS A 7 -22.04 -9.23 -5.65
N TRP A 8 -21.01 -9.83 -5.03
CA TRP A 8 -20.45 -9.32 -3.77
C TRP A 8 -19.84 -7.92 -3.92
N ARG A 9 -19.24 -7.60 -5.08
CA ARG A 9 -18.76 -6.24 -5.37
C ARG A 9 -19.92 -5.25 -5.41
N ILE A 10 -20.99 -5.54 -6.16
CA ILE A 10 -22.17 -4.67 -6.24
C ILE A 10 -22.79 -4.45 -4.85
N VAL A 11 -22.92 -5.51 -4.05
CA VAL A 11 -23.44 -5.40 -2.67
C VAL A 11 -22.50 -4.56 -1.79
N GLY A 12 -21.18 -4.68 -1.96
CA GLY A 12 -20.19 -3.85 -1.29
C GLY A 12 -20.34 -2.36 -1.64
N ASP A 13 -20.54 -2.04 -2.92
CA ASP A 13 -20.75 -0.67 -3.38
C ASP A 13 -22.05 -0.07 -2.83
N CYS A 14 -23.13 -0.86 -2.78
CA CYS A 14 -24.37 -0.46 -2.13
C CYS A 14 -24.17 -0.21 -0.63
N ALA A 15 -23.44 -1.08 0.07
CA ALA A 15 -23.13 -0.91 1.49
C ALA A 15 -22.32 0.38 1.75
N LEU A 16 -21.38 0.74 0.88
CA LEU A 16 -20.64 1.99 0.95
C LEU A 16 -21.55 3.22 0.77
N ARG A 17 -22.52 3.18 -0.15
CA ARG A 17 -23.51 4.26 -0.33
C ARG A 17 -24.38 4.47 0.92
N SER A 18 -24.65 3.39 1.65
CA SER A 18 -25.38 3.40 2.92
C SER A 18 -24.49 3.62 4.14
N TRP A 19 -23.21 3.97 3.96
CA TRP A 19 -22.23 4.22 5.04
C TRP A 19 -21.99 3.02 5.98
N ASN A 20 -22.30 1.79 5.53
CA ASN A 20 -22.08 0.58 6.31
C ASN A 20 -20.72 -0.06 5.96
N PHE A 21 -19.67 0.42 6.64
CA PHE A 21 -18.29 -0.01 6.39
C PHE A 21 -18.02 -1.47 6.78
N ALA A 22 -18.63 -1.96 7.88
CA ALA A 22 -18.43 -3.33 8.34
C ALA A 22 -19.02 -4.35 7.35
N LEU A 23 -20.18 -4.05 6.75
CA LEU A 23 -20.75 -4.88 5.69
C LEU A 23 -19.92 -4.78 4.41
N ALA A 24 -19.49 -3.57 4.04
CA ALA A 24 -18.64 -3.36 2.87
C ALA A 24 -17.34 -4.17 2.94
N GLU A 25 -16.64 -4.17 4.08
CA GLU A 25 -15.44 -4.96 4.31
C GLU A 25 -15.68 -6.45 4.04
N ARG A 26 -16.70 -7.04 4.68
CA ARG A 26 -17.03 -8.47 4.53
C ARG A 26 -17.40 -8.82 3.09
N CYS A 27 -18.13 -7.94 2.40
CA CYS A 27 -18.49 -8.10 1.00
C CYS A 27 -17.25 -8.02 0.09
N MET A 28 -16.35 -7.07 0.31
CA MET A 28 -15.11 -6.90 -0.45
C MET A 28 -14.13 -8.05 -0.25
N THR A 29 -14.02 -8.60 0.97
CA THR A 29 -13.22 -9.81 1.24
C THR A 29 -13.74 -11.00 0.45
N LYS A 30 -15.07 -11.19 0.39
CA LYS A 30 -15.71 -12.25 -0.41
C LYS A 30 -15.56 -12.01 -1.92
N ALA A 31 -15.57 -10.75 -2.35
CA ALA A 31 -15.35 -10.36 -3.74
C ALA A 31 -13.87 -10.40 -4.17
N ARG A 32 -12.94 -10.63 -3.23
CA ARG A 32 -11.48 -10.52 -3.43
C ARG A 32 -11.06 -9.18 -4.03
N ASP A 33 -11.74 -8.10 -3.64
CA ASP A 33 -11.42 -6.75 -4.11
C ASP A 33 -10.28 -6.15 -3.28
N LEU A 34 -9.04 -6.49 -3.66
CA LEU A 34 -7.84 -6.08 -2.92
C LEU A 34 -7.65 -4.55 -2.93
N SER A 35 -8.01 -3.89 -4.02
CA SER A 35 -7.86 -2.43 -4.17
C SER A 35 -8.88 -1.68 -3.31
N GLY A 36 -10.14 -2.15 -3.29
CA GLY A 36 -11.18 -1.60 -2.43
C GLY A 36 -10.85 -1.77 -0.94
N LEU A 37 -10.37 -2.96 -0.56
CA LEU A 37 -9.92 -3.24 0.81
C LEU A 37 -8.73 -2.36 1.21
N LEU A 38 -7.76 -2.16 0.31
CA LEU A 38 -6.61 -1.27 0.58
C LEU A 38 -7.09 0.15 0.88
N LEU A 39 -8.01 0.68 0.09
CA LEU A 39 -8.57 2.01 0.30
C LEU A 39 -9.31 2.11 1.63
N LEU A 40 -10.15 1.10 1.94
CA LEU A 40 -10.92 1.07 3.17
C LEU A 40 -10.00 1.00 4.42
N TYR A 41 -9.01 0.12 4.41
CA TYR A 41 -8.07 -0.02 5.54
C TYR A 41 -7.13 1.18 5.67
N SER A 42 -6.72 1.80 4.56
CA SER A 42 -5.92 3.02 4.58
C SER A 42 -6.71 4.20 5.15
N ALA A 43 -7.97 4.35 4.75
CA ALA A 43 -8.84 5.42 5.25
C ALA A 43 -9.25 5.23 6.72
N SER A 44 -9.46 3.98 7.15
CA SER A 44 -9.82 3.66 8.54
C SER A 44 -8.61 3.56 9.48
N GLY A 45 -7.39 3.47 8.94
CA GLY A 45 -6.18 3.26 9.74
C GLY A 45 -6.11 1.87 10.40
N ASN A 46 -6.86 0.88 9.90
CA ASN A 46 -6.87 -0.46 10.49
C ASN A 46 -5.59 -1.23 10.16
N ALA A 47 -4.64 -1.25 11.08
CA ALA A 47 -3.35 -1.94 10.92
C ALA A 47 -3.50 -3.47 10.81
N THR A 48 -4.44 -4.07 11.53
CA THR A 48 -4.65 -5.52 11.51
C THR A 48 -5.23 -6.00 10.18
N GLY A 49 -6.23 -5.28 9.64
CA GLY A 49 -6.80 -5.52 8.31
C GLY A 49 -5.79 -5.30 7.19
N MET A 50 -4.91 -4.30 7.33
CA MET A 50 -3.82 -4.06 6.39
C MET A 50 -2.82 -5.22 6.35
N ALA A 51 -2.51 -5.84 7.50
CA ALA A 51 -1.58 -6.95 7.59
C ALA A 51 -2.15 -8.24 6.96
N THR A 52 -3.45 -8.50 7.14
CA THR A 52 -4.13 -9.64 6.49
C THR A 52 -4.25 -9.43 4.98
N LEU A 53 -4.57 -8.19 4.55
CA LEU A 53 -4.60 -7.83 3.14
C LEU A 53 -3.24 -8.01 2.47
N ALA A 54 -2.15 -7.66 3.14
CA ALA A 54 -0.80 -7.85 2.61
C ALA A 54 -0.53 -9.31 2.26
N GLN A 55 -0.87 -10.25 3.15
CA GLN A 55 -0.73 -11.69 2.92
C GLN A 55 -1.63 -12.17 1.77
N MET A 56 -2.90 -11.75 1.76
CA MET A 56 -3.83 -12.07 0.66
C MET A 56 -3.33 -11.56 -0.69
N ALA A 57 -2.72 -10.39 -0.72
CA ALA A 57 -2.16 -9.79 -1.92
C ALA A 57 -0.89 -10.53 -2.39
N GLU A 58 -0.05 -11.03 -1.48
CA GLU A 58 1.07 -11.90 -1.82
C GLU A 58 0.61 -13.21 -2.44
N ASP A 59 -0.41 -13.85 -1.85
CA ASP A 59 -1.00 -15.09 -2.39
C ASP A 59 -1.62 -14.87 -3.77
N ALA A 60 -2.26 -13.71 -3.97
CA ALA A 60 -2.83 -13.31 -5.25
C ALA A 60 -1.79 -12.78 -6.27
N SER A 61 -0.49 -12.80 -5.93
CA SER A 61 0.60 -12.21 -6.74
C SER A 61 0.41 -10.71 -7.09
N ALA A 62 -0.43 -10.01 -6.33
CA ALA A 62 -0.66 -8.57 -6.43
C ALA A 62 0.42 -7.80 -5.65
N ASN A 63 1.65 -7.90 -6.13
CA ASN A 63 2.86 -7.42 -5.43
C ASN A 63 2.84 -5.91 -5.11
N ASN A 64 2.20 -5.10 -5.94
CA ASN A 64 2.05 -3.65 -5.73
C ASN A 64 1.18 -3.33 -4.50
N ILE A 65 0.08 -4.06 -4.32
CA ILE A 65 -0.83 -3.91 -3.18
C ILE A 65 -0.12 -4.41 -1.93
N ALA A 66 0.51 -5.60 -1.99
CA ALA A 66 1.29 -6.15 -0.88
C ALA A 66 2.39 -5.17 -0.42
N PHE A 67 3.16 -4.61 -1.34
CA PHE A 67 4.20 -3.61 -1.04
C PHE A 67 3.62 -2.37 -0.36
N THR A 68 2.50 -1.84 -0.87
CA THR A 68 1.85 -0.65 -0.29
C THR A 68 1.35 -0.93 1.13
N CYS A 69 0.80 -2.12 1.38
CA CYS A 69 0.36 -2.54 2.71
C CYS A 69 1.53 -2.63 3.69
N TYR A 70 2.60 -3.33 3.32
CA TYR A 70 3.79 -3.46 4.18
C TYR A 70 4.48 -2.13 4.44
N GLN A 71 4.53 -1.25 3.44
CA GLN A 71 5.09 0.10 3.57
C GLN A 71 4.28 0.96 4.55
N SER A 72 2.95 0.88 4.48
CA SER A 72 2.05 1.60 5.39
C SER A 72 2.20 1.11 6.84
N LEU A 73 2.48 -0.18 7.02
CA LEU A 73 2.77 -0.79 8.32
C LEU A 73 4.22 -0.60 8.80
N GLN A 74 5.05 0.13 8.06
CA GLN A 74 6.49 0.30 8.33
C GLN A 74 7.26 -1.04 8.43
N GLN A 75 6.77 -2.10 7.81
CA GLN A 75 7.43 -3.41 7.76
C GLN A 75 8.46 -3.43 6.62
N ASN A 76 9.49 -2.59 6.74
CA ASN A 76 10.48 -2.34 5.69
C ASN A 76 11.27 -3.61 5.29
N ASP A 77 11.54 -4.52 6.24
CA ASP A 77 12.20 -5.79 5.93
C ASP A 77 11.38 -6.67 4.98
N LYS A 78 10.06 -6.75 5.20
CA LYS A 78 9.16 -7.52 4.32
C LYS A 78 9.04 -6.88 2.94
N CYS A 79 8.98 -5.54 2.87
CA CYS A 79 9.05 -4.81 1.60
C CYS A 79 10.32 -5.16 0.81
N LEU A 80 11.47 -5.19 1.49
CA LEU A 80 12.75 -5.51 0.87
C LEU A 80 12.78 -6.96 0.37
N ASP A 81 12.33 -7.90 1.18
CA ASP A 81 12.28 -9.33 0.83
C ASP A 81 11.30 -9.59 -0.34
N LEU A 82 10.17 -8.87 -0.38
CA LEU A 82 9.23 -8.88 -1.51
C LEU A 82 9.89 -8.43 -2.82
N LEU A 83 10.64 -7.32 -2.81
CA LEU A 83 11.37 -6.84 -3.99
C LEU A 83 12.44 -7.81 -4.46
N LEU A 84 13.18 -8.42 -3.52
CA LEU A 84 14.18 -9.45 -3.84
C LEU A 84 13.54 -10.70 -4.46
N ARG A 85 12.41 -11.15 -3.94
CA ARG A 85 11.66 -12.31 -4.45
C ARG A 85 11.13 -12.10 -5.87
N ILE A 86 10.68 -10.89 -6.20
CA ILE A 86 10.22 -10.54 -7.55
C ILE A 86 11.42 -10.39 -8.54
N GLY A 87 12.65 -10.33 -8.02
CA GLY A 87 13.86 -10.16 -8.82
C GLY A 87 14.17 -8.70 -9.19
N ARG A 88 13.52 -7.71 -8.54
CA ARG A 88 13.75 -6.28 -8.77
C ARG A 88 14.85 -5.75 -7.86
N VAL A 89 16.05 -6.29 -8.01
CA VAL A 89 17.19 -6.00 -7.12
C VAL A 89 17.69 -4.55 -7.15
N PRO A 90 17.70 -3.81 -8.28
CA PRO A 90 18.09 -2.40 -8.28
C PRO A 90 17.18 -1.54 -7.39
N GLU A 91 15.88 -1.83 -7.37
CA GLU A 91 14.91 -1.13 -6.53
C GLU A 91 15.03 -1.54 -5.08
N ALA A 92 15.27 -2.82 -4.82
CA ALA A 92 15.60 -3.31 -3.49
C ALA A 92 16.84 -2.60 -2.92
N ALA A 93 17.87 -2.35 -3.74
CA ALA A 93 19.08 -1.65 -3.31
C ALA A 93 18.81 -0.18 -2.95
N LEU A 94 18.01 0.52 -3.76
CA LEU A 94 17.60 1.90 -3.47
C LEU A 94 16.71 1.98 -2.22
N PHE A 95 15.80 1.03 -2.06
CA PHE A 95 14.93 0.93 -0.89
C PHE A 95 15.74 0.66 0.38
N ALA A 96 16.66 -0.30 0.35
CA ALA A 96 17.54 -0.63 1.47
C ALA A 96 18.35 0.59 1.91
N ARG A 97 18.92 1.37 0.97
CA ARG A 97 19.69 2.57 1.34
C ARG A 97 18.88 3.58 2.17
N SER A 98 17.59 3.72 1.90
CA SER A 98 16.74 4.75 2.53
C SER A 98 16.01 4.25 3.77
N HIS A 99 15.55 2.99 3.77
CA HIS A 99 14.67 2.45 4.80
C HIS A 99 15.33 1.40 5.70
N VAL A 100 16.32 0.66 5.18
CA VAL A 100 17.00 -0.43 5.90
C VAL A 100 18.51 -0.40 5.61
N PRO A 101 19.23 0.68 6.04
CA PRO A 101 20.63 0.88 5.66
C PRO A 101 21.54 -0.26 6.13
N ALA A 102 21.18 -0.96 7.22
CA ALA A 102 21.89 -2.14 7.71
C ALA A 102 22.00 -3.28 6.69
N ARG A 103 21.04 -3.41 5.77
CA ARG A 103 21.02 -4.45 4.72
C ARG A 103 21.46 -3.93 3.35
N ALA A 104 21.84 -2.65 3.24
CA ALA A 104 22.18 -2.03 1.96
C ALA A 104 23.39 -2.72 1.29
N ASP A 105 24.43 -3.07 2.05
CA ASP A 105 25.61 -3.76 1.52
C ASP A 105 25.27 -5.17 0.99
N GLU A 106 24.44 -5.92 1.71
CA GLU A 106 23.99 -7.26 1.30
C GLU A 106 23.28 -7.21 -0.06
N VAL A 107 22.35 -6.25 -0.22
CA VAL A 107 21.56 -6.11 -1.45
C VAL A 107 22.41 -5.57 -2.60
N ALA A 108 23.35 -4.66 -2.32
CA ALA A 108 24.30 -4.17 -3.31
C ALA A 108 25.19 -5.31 -3.84
N ALA A 109 25.65 -6.22 -2.97
CA ALA A 109 26.40 -7.40 -3.37
C ALA A 109 25.56 -8.34 -4.26
N LYS A 110 24.30 -8.61 -3.90
CA LYS A 110 23.37 -9.37 -4.75
C LYS A 110 23.17 -8.73 -6.11
N TRP A 111 23.06 -7.40 -6.17
CA TRP A 111 22.92 -6.68 -7.42
C TRP A 111 24.16 -6.83 -8.31
N LYS A 112 25.37 -6.70 -7.73
CA LYS A 112 26.64 -6.93 -8.45
C LYS A 112 26.67 -8.34 -9.05
N SER A 113 26.36 -9.37 -8.27
CA SER A 113 26.33 -10.76 -8.73
C SER A 113 25.36 -10.94 -9.91
N GLN A 114 24.15 -10.37 -9.84
CA GLN A 114 23.19 -10.44 -10.94
C GLN A 114 23.69 -9.73 -12.21
N LEU A 115 24.36 -8.59 -12.09
CA LEU A 115 24.91 -7.88 -13.25
C LEU A 115 26.05 -8.66 -13.91
N ILE A 116 26.89 -9.34 -13.13
CA ILE A 116 27.96 -10.20 -13.64
C ILE A 116 27.37 -11.40 -14.39
N GLU A 117 26.34 -12.05 -13.83
CA GLU A 117 25.63 -13.15 -14.49
C GLU A 117 25.00 -12.73 -15.82
N LEU A 118 24.48 -11.50 -15.90
CA LEU A 118 23.95 -10.89 -17.13
C LEU A 118 25.05 -10.38 -18.09
N GLY A 119 26.33 -10.58 -17.79
CA GLY A 119 27.47 -10.16 -18.62
C GLY A 119 27.77 -8.66 -18.60
N LYS A 120 27.15 -7.89 -17.69
CA LYS A 120 27.29 -6.43 -17.57
C LYS A 120 28.36 -6.04 -16.55
N ASN A 121 29.59 -6.51 -16.75
CA ASN A 121 30.70 -6.33 -15.80
C ASN A 121 31.03 -4.86 -15.49
N LYS A 122 31.01 -3.99 -16.51
CA LYS A 122 31.24 -2.54 -16.31
C LYS A 122 30.21 -1.89 -15.39
N ALA A 123 28.95 -2.34 -15.46
CA ALA A 123 27.90 -1.82 -14.59
C ALA A 123 28.06 -2.37 -13.17
N ALA A 124 28.50 -3.63 -13.01
CA ALA A 124 28.77 -4.23 -11.71
C ALA A 124 29.91 -3.51 -10.96
N GLU A 125 30.99 -3.14 -11.68
CA GLU A 125 32.10 -2.36 -11.12
C GLU A 125 31.69 -0.95 -10.68
N ALA A 126 30.69 -0.36 -11.33
CA ALA A 126 30.16 0.95 -10.98
C ALA A 126 29.30 0.95 -9.71
N ILE A 127 28.86 -0.22 -9.23
CA ILE A 127 28.09 -0.30 -7.97
C ILE A 127 29.08 -0.19 -6.80
N ALA A 128 28.96 0.87 -6.01
CA ALA A 128 29.73 1.02 -4.78
C ALA A 128 28.94 0.53 -3.56
N SER A 129 29.63 -0.12 -2.62
CA SER A 129 29.10 -0.52 -1.31
C SER A 129 29.39 0.60 -0.30
N PRO A 130 28.42 0.99 0.54
CA PRO A 130 28.65 1.92 1.65
C PRO A 130 29.83 1.56 2.55
N THR A 131 30.07 0.27 2.82
CA THR A 131 31.20 -0.18 3.65
C THR A 131 32.56 -0.05 2.94
N ASP A 132 32.63 -0.37 1.65
CA ASP A 132 33.90 -0.37 0.89
C ASP A 132 34.35 1.05 0.48
N TYR A 133 33.39 1.93 0.22
CA TYR A 133 33.63 3.28 -0.30
C TYR A 133 32.91 4.34 0.55
N ALA A 134 33.23 4.41 1.85
CA ALA A 134 32.60 5.34 2.78
C ALA A 134 32.64 6.81 2.31
N ASN A 135 33.65 7.21 1.55
CA ASN A 135 33.78 8.56 0.99
C ASN A 135 32.71 8.91 -0.06
N LEU A 136 32.07 7.93 -0.69
CA LEU A 136 30.98 8.14 -1.65
C LEU A 136 29.60 8.26 -0.97
N PHE A 137 29.49 7.89 0.30
CA PHE A 137 28.24 7.84 1.05
C PHE A 137 28.31 8.72 2.30
N PRO A 138 28.26 10.07 2.13
CA PRO A 138 28.17 10.97 3.28
C PRO A 138 26.91 10.66 4.10
N ASP A 139 26.98 10.86 5.41
CA ASP A 139 25.89 10.62 6.38
C ASP A 139 25.39 9.17 6.52
N PHE A 140 26.06 8.18 5.92
CA PHE A 140 25.61 6.77 6.01
C PHE A 140 25.66 6.22 7.45
N GLU A 141 26.71 6.54 8.21
CA GLU A 141 26.82 6.14 9.63
C GLU A 141 25.71 6.75 10.49
N ARG A 142 25.31 8.00 10.18
CA ARG A 142 24.19 8.66 10.86
C ARG A 142 22.89 7.92 10.54
N ALA A 143 22.64 7.60 9.27
CA ALA A 143 21.47 6.83 8.87
C ALA A 143 21.42 5.44 9.52
N LEU A 144 22.56 4.76 9.69
CA LEU A 144 22.63 3.47 10.38
C LEU A 144 22.27 3.60 11.87
N THR A 145 22.78 4.64 12.52
CA THR A 145 22.49 4.93 13.94
C THR A 145 21.01 5.25 14.13
N GLU A 146 20.44 6.12 13.28
CA GLU A 146 19.03 6.49 13.29
C GLU A 146 18.10 5.31 12.97
N ALA A 147 18.48 4.45 12.02
CA ALA A 147 17.70 3.25 11.71
C ALA A 147 17.71 2.25 12.86
N SER A 148 18.82 2.15 13.59
CA SER A 148 18.93 1.27 14.76
C SER A 148 18.17 1.80 15.97
N SER A 149 18.07 3.13 16.11
CA SER A 149 17.33 3.76 17.20
C SER A 149 15.82 3.86 16.94
N ARG A 150 15.37 3.78 15.68
CA ARG A 150 13.96 3.69 15.27
C ARG A 150 13.34 2.34 15.66
N SER A 151 13.09 2.13 16.95
CA SER A 151 12.35 0.98 17.46
C SER A 151 10.90 1.35 17.77
N GLY A 152 10.06 1.39 16.74
CA GLY A 152 8.62 1.60 16.87
C GLY A 152 8.15 3.03 16.61
N LEU A 153 6.83 3.18 16.49
CA LEU A 153 6.17 4.46 16.27
C LEU A 153 5.99 5.18 17.62
N LEU A 154 6.47 6.41 17.71
CA LEU A 154 6.19 7.29 18.85
C LEU A 154 4.74 7.80 18.77
N ALA A 155 4.06 7.83 19.91
CA ALA A 155 2.74 8.46 20.00
C ALA A 155 2.84 9.96 19.65
N ALA A 156 1.91 10.44 18.82
CA ALA A 156 1.88 11.85 18.43
C ALA A 156 1.75 12.81 19.63
N SER A 157 1.16 12.35 20.74
CA SER A 157 1.05 13.10 22.00
C SER A 157 2.41 13.44 22.62
N ALA A 158 3.47 12.68 22.33
CA ALA A 158 4.82 12.93 22.83
C ALA A 158 5.54 14.05 22.06
N TYR A 159 4.95 14.62 20.99
CA TYR A 159 5.60 15.63 20.15
C TYR A 159 6.05 16.88 20.93
N LEU A 160 5.28 17.32 21.92
CA LEU A 160 5.64 18.51 22.71
C LEU A 160 6.87 18.25 23.61
N GLN A 161 7.02 17.03 24.13
CA GLN A 161 8.18 16.61 24.93
C GLN A 161 9.42 16.44 24.05
N PHE A 162 9.23 16.01 22.80
CA PHE A 162 10.29 16.02 21.80
C PHE A 162 10.74 17.45 21.48
N LYS A 163 9.79 18.37 21.27
CA LYS A 163 10.09 19.77 20.94
C LYS A 163 10.77 20.52 22.10
N SER A 164 10.47 20.17 23.35
CA SER A 164 11.14 20.76 24.53
C SER A 164 12.56 20.23 24.74
N GLY A 165 12.98 19.19 23.99
CA GLY A 165 14.28 18.55 24.15
C GLY A 165 14.38 17.65 25.39
N GLU A 166 13.25 17.31 26.01
CA GLU A 166 13.20 16.36 27.14
C GLU A 166 13.30 14.90 26.69
N VAL A 167 12.90 14.61 25.45
CA VAL A 167 12.95 13.27 24.86
C VAL A 167 13.71 13.35 23.54
N ASP A 168 14.86 12.69 23.45
CA ASP A 168 15.56 12.49 22.19
C ASP A 168 14.85 11.41 21.36
N MET A 169 14.90 11.52 20.02
CA MET A 169 14.34 10.53 19.06
C MET A 169 14.81 9.08 19.29
N ALA A 170 15.79 8.86 20.17
CA ALA A 170 16.55 7.63 20.24
C ALA A 170 16.14 6.62 21.32
N VAL A 171 15.21 6.89 22.27
CA VAL A 171 15.04 5.94 23.40
C VAL A 171 13.61 5.68 23.93
N ASP A 172 12.64 6.61 23.90
CA ASP A 172 11.38 6.36 24.64
C ASP A 172 10.23 5.83 23.77
N VAL A 173 10.11 4.50 23.73
CA VAL A 173 8.99 3.77 23.10
C VAL A 173 7.75 3.87 23.99
N ALA A 174 6.92 4.88 23.77
CA ALA A 174 5.51 4.82 24.16
C ALA A 174 4.74 4.06 23.07
N VAL A 175 4.52 2.76 23.29
CA VAL A 175 3.65 1.93 22.45
C VAL A 175 2.30 2.62 22.33
N VAL A 176 1.91 2.99 21.11
CA VAL A 176 0.55 3.47 20.84
C VAL A 176 -0.38 2.28 21.05
N PRO A 177 -1.28 2.29 22.05
CA PRO A 177 -2.31 1.27 22.13
C PRO A 177 -3.18 1.40 20.87
N ASP A 178 -3.48 0.27 20.22
CA ASP A 178 -4.37 0.23 19.06
C ASP A 178 -5.61 1.06 19.39
N GLY A 179 -5.82 2.12 18.62
CA GLY A 179 -7.02 2.93 18.73
C GLY A 179 -8.19 2.05 18.33
N ASP A 180 -8.85 1.45 19.32
CA ASP A 180 -10.08 0.71 19.15
C ASP A 180 -11.14 1.70 18.64
N PHE A 181 -11.43 1.64 17.34
CA PHE A 181 -12.65 2.22 16.81
C PHE A 181 -13.79 1.28 17.17
N SER A 182 -14.09 1.21 18.48
CA SER A 182 -15.27 0.50 18.98
C SER A 182 -16.48 1.29 18.50
N THR A 183 -17.10 0.83 17.42
CA THR A 183 -18.46 1.21 17.10
C THR A 183 -19.37 0.56 18.13
N ASP A 184 -19.47 1.18 19.31
CA ASP A 184 -20.59 0.98 20.22
C ASP A 184 -21.85 1.61 19.59
N ALA A 185 -22.28 1.05 18.46
CA ALA A 185 -23.65 1.10 18.02
C ALA A 185 -24.24 -0.25 18.40
N ALA A 186 -24.97 -0.27 19.51
CA ALA A 186 -25.76 -1.40 19.94
C ALA A 186 -26.52 -1.97 18.74
N VAL A 187 -26.21 -3.23 18.40
CA VAL A 187 -27.00 -3.99 17.44
C VAL A 187 -28.29 -4.35 18.16
N GLU A 188 -29.33 -3.56 17.97
CA GLU A 188 -30.70 -4.05 18.17
C GLU A 188 -31.02 -5.02 17.04
N GLU A 189 -31.35 -6.24 17.45
CA GLU A 189 -31.77 -7.35 16.62
C GLU A 189 -33.26 -7.15 16.27
N ASP A 190 -33.57 -6.62 15.08
CA ASP A 190 -34.87 -6.69 14.39
C ASP A 190 -34.81 -5.79 13.13
N THR A 191 -35.26 -6.10 11.92
CA THR A 191 -36.15 -7.11 11.33
C THR A 191 -35.76 -7.24 9.85
N ALA A 192 -36.24 -8.30 9.16
CA ALA A 192 -36.02 -8.52 7.74
C ALA A 192 -36.36 -7.30 6.86
N ILE A 193 -35.40 -6.83 6.07
CA ILE A 193 -35.64 -5.85 5.01
C ILE A 193 -36.24 -6.62 3.83
N GLU A 194 -37.56 -6.47 3.62
CA GLU A 194 -38.21 -6.92 2.39
C GLU A 194 -37.64 -6.12 1.21
N ILE A 195 -37.02 -6.83 0.27
CA ILE A 195 -36.56 -6.25 -0.99
C ILE A 195 -37.79 -6.15 -1.88
N ASP A 196 -38.31 -4.94 -2.05
CA ASP A 196 -39.36 -4.65 -3.02
C ASP A 196 -38.80 -4.84 -4.44
N THR A 197 -39.25 -5.90 -5.12
CA THR A 197 -38.76 -6.30 -6.45
C THR A 197 -39.44 -5.57 -7.61
N ASP A 198 -40.31 -4.59 -7.34
CA ASP A 198 -41.14 -3.95 -8.38
C ASP A 198 -40.66 -2.54 -8.80
N ALA A 199 -39.40 -2.20 -8.58
CA ALA A 199 -38.82 -0.99 -9.16
C ALA A 199 -38.48 -1.21 -10.65
N GLU A 200 -39.34 -0.72 -11.56
CA GLU A 200 -39.09 -0.67 -13.00
C GLU A 200 -37.78 0.09 -13.32
N PRO A 201 -37.02 -0.37 -14.33
CA PRO A 201 -35.76 0.27 -14.68
C PRO A 201 -36.02 1.66 -15.28
N VAL A 202 -35.51 2.70 -14.63
CA VAL A 202 -35.38 4.03 -15.24
C VAL A 202 -34.46 3.94 -16.44
N LEU A 203 -35.06 4.04 -17.62
CA LEU A 203 -34.39 4.14 -18.92
C LEU A 203 -33.46 5.35 -18.90
N ALA A 204 -32.18 5.13 -19.20
CA ALA A 204 -31.24 6.21 -19.47
C ALA A 204 -31.70 6.93 -20.75
N GLU A 205 -32.05 8.21 -20.65
CA GLU A 205 -32.30 9.04 -21.82
C GLU A 205 -30.97 9.29 -22.54
N ASP A 206 -30.94 8.88 -23.81
CA ASP A 206 -29.82 9.07 -24.72
C ASP A 206 -29.45 10.56 -24.85
N ALA A 207 -28.23 10.90 -24.46
CA ALA A 207 -27.63 12.19 -24.81
C ALA A 207 -27.32 12.21 -26.30
N ASN A 208 -28.22 12.82 -27.06
CA ASN A 208 -28.11 13.05 -28.50
C ASN A 208 -27.06 14.14 -28.78
N ASP A 209 -25.80 13.75 -29.04
CA ASP A 209 -24.78 14.63 -29.63
C ASP A 209 -25.09 14.83 -31.12
N ASN A 210 -25.79 15.93 -31.43
CA ASN A 210 -25.89 16.45 -32.79
C ASN A 210 -24.51 17.00 -33.22
N VAL A 211 -23.77 16.20 -33.99
CA VAL A 211 -22.66 16.70 -34.81
C VAL A 211 -23.27 17.15 -36.14
N ASP A 212 -23.37 18.47 -36.30
CA ASP A 212 -23.77 19.14 -37.54
C ASP A 212 -22.58 19.10 -38.52
N GLU A 213 -22.65 18.17 -39.47
CA GLU A 213 -21.85 18.21 -40.71
C GLU A 213 -22.56 19.12 -41.72
N GLY A 214 -21.84 20.09 -42.28
CA GLY A 214 -22.26 20.71 -43.55
C GLY A 214 -21.49 21.94 -43.98
N ASP A 215 -20.88 21.82 -45.17
CA ASP A 215 -20.50 22.86 -46.13
C ASP A 215 -19.18 23.63 -45.93
N GLU A 216 -18.28 23.78 -46.92
CA GLU A 216 -18.20 23.33 -48.32
C GLU A 216 -16.82 23.82 -48.86
N PHE A 217 -16.40 23.31 -50.03
CA PHE A 217 -15.38 23.83 -50.97
C PHE A 217 -14.00 23.13 -51.14
N HIS A 218 -14.06 22.12 -52.01
CA HIS A 218 -13.35 21.98 -53.31
C HIS A 218 -11.97 21.30 -53.42
N GLU A 219 -11.97 20.31 -54.32
CA GLU A 219 -10.89 19.46 -54.83
C GLU A 219 -9.88 20.18 -55.76
N ALA A 220 -8.75 19.45 -55.97
CA ALA A 220 -7.80 19.47 -57.09
C ALA A 220 -6.94 20.76 -57.22
N GLU A 221 -5.61 20.68 -57.29
CA GLU A 221 -4.72 19.79 -58.04
C GLU A 221 -3.33 19.73 -57.37
#